data_AF-A0A7W0GBF5-F1
#
_entry.id   AF-A0A7W0GBF5-F1
#
_cell.length_a   1.000
_cell.length_b   1.000
_cell.length_c   1.000
_cell.angle_alpha   90.00
_cell.angle_beta   90.00
_cell.angle_gamma   90.00
#
_symmetry.space_group_name_H-M   'P 1'
#
loop_
_entity.id
_entity.type
_entity.pdbx_description
1 polymer ?
#
loop_
_entity_poly.entity_id
_entity_poly.type
_entity_poly.pdbx_seq_one_letter_code
_entity_poly.pdbx_strand_id
1 'polypeptide(L)'
;VGSTGVLTSDSTRIDGLVSVTDVATGRLRAVPSQDPVAALQRLDDRIDRNDRLRLPLTILLVALVLALAIVRPRLVLRALLVALAANLWLAPWLALLAGAAALALPLGLASAGVLAVYLASLGLDAETIALSPLGPSQSGRFYGINNLLETLLLAPALVGAALLGRAGILVGALALVAVGGNRFGADGGGLVVLAVAYLVLVLRLRRIRPTPWVLAAVAVGAIALALGALALDAATGGESHVTRAVGDGPVALASDLVDRLELSVRRTAATPGATAIVLAGLGLLAWIAARSPRRPLLDALLAGLAVSLLVNDTPADVIAVGAAAALALARAPQTVTTESSAGSG
;
A
#
# COMPACT_ATOMS: atom_id res chain seq x y z
N VAL A 1 11.25 23.25 35.22
CA VAL A 1 10.02 23.81 34.61
C VAL A 1 9.29 22.66 33.95
N GLY A 2 8.38 22.02 34.69
CA GLY A 2 7.69 20.80 34.27
C GLY A 2 6.55 21.13 33.34
N SER A 3 6.71 20.87 32.04
CA SER A 3 5.60 20.92 31.11
C SER A 3 4.63 19.77 31.43
N THR A 4 3.45 20.09 31.93
CA THR A 4 2.32 19.15 32.11
C THR A 4 1.76 18.77 30.74
N GLY A 5 2.47 17.91 30.02
CA GLY A 5 2.14 17.56 28.64
C GLY A 5 2.89 16.33 28.15
N VAL A 6 2.47 15.81 27.00
CA VAL A 6 3.15 14.72 26.30
C VAL A 6 4.06 15.29 25.23
N LEU A 7 5.19 14.63 24.99
CA LEU A 7 6.11 15.03 23.92
C LEU A 7 5.58 14.55 22.58
N THR A 8 5.70 15.39 21.55
CA THR A 8 5.34 15.07 20.16
C THR A 8 6.45 15.51 19.22
N SER A 9 6.49 14.89 18.04
CA SER A 9 7.41 15.21 16.96
C SER A 9 6.69 15.24 15.63
N ASP A 10 7.06 16.19 14.76
CA ASP A 10 6.56 16.26 13.39
C ASP A 10 6.93 15.00 12.56
N SER A 11 7.94 14.23 13.01
CA SER A 11 8.41 13.01 12.35
C SER A 11 7.57 11.77 12.67
N THR A 12 6.95 11.71 13.85
CA THR A 12 6.10 10.59 14.29
C THR A 12 4.63 10.90 14.08
N ARG A 13 4.25 12.17 14.28
CA ARG A 13 2.88 12.70 14.17
C ARG A 13 1.88 12.01 15.10
N ILE A 14 2.38 11.40 16.16
CA ILE A 14 1.61 10.71 17.19
C ILE A 14 2.05 11.30 18.52
N ASP A 15 1.11 11.92 19.23
CA ASP A 15 1.37 12.55 20.51
C ASP A 15 1.77 11.48 21.55
N GLY A 16 2.90 11.68 22.21
CA GLY A 16 3.49 10.71 23.14
C GLY A 16 4.50 9.74 22.50
N LEU A 17 4.64 9.74 21.17
CA LEU A 17 5.64 8.93 20.46
C LEU A 17 6.68 9.85 19.81
N VAL A 18 7.95 9.64 20.10
CA VAL A 18 9.05 10.45 19.57
C VAL A 18 10.21 9.55 19.11
N SER A 19 10.90 9.95 18.05
CA SER A 19 12.08 9.21 17.59
C SER A 19 13.32 9.57 18.41
N VAL A 20 14.27 8.62 18.55
CA VAL A 20 15.55 8.87 19.22
C VAL A 20 16.31 10.02 18.55
N THR A 21 16.19 10.15 17.23
CA THR A 21 16.80 11.23 16.44
C THR A 21 16.21 12.60 16.80
N ASP A 22 14.91 12.70 17.04
CA ASP A 22 14.29 13.99 17.42
C ASP A 22 14.63 14.39 18.84
N VAL A 23 14.76 13.40 19.74
CA VAL A 23 15.30 13.63 21.09
C VAL A 23 16.74 14.16 21.01
N ALA A 24 17.58 13.53 20.20
CA ALA A 24 18.98 13.94 20.02
C ALA A 24 19.13 15.31 19.35
N THR A 25 18.22 15.67 18.44
CA THR A 25 18.26 16.96 17.71
C THR A 25 17.40 18.05 18.35
N GLY A 26 16.75 17.77 19.48
CA GLY A 26 15.88 18.72 20.19
C GLY A 26 14.62 19.12 19.41
N ARG A 27 14.22 18.36 18.38
CA ARG A 27 13.05 18.64 17.53
C ARG A 27 11.76 18.12 18.17
N LEU A 28 11.49 18.58 19.37
CA LEU A 28 10.37 18.13 20.20
C LEU A 28 9.43 19.30 20.51
N ARG A 29 8.13 19.01 20.60
CA ARG A 29 7.12 19.93 21.13
C ARG A 29 6.38 19.26 22.28
N ALA A 30 5.93 20.05 23.25
CA ALA A 30 5.06 19.57 24.32
C ALA A 30 3.60 19.89 23.97
N VAL A 31 2.75 18.87 23.92
CA VAL A 31 1.31 19.01 23.78
C VAL A 31 0.69 18.98 25.17
N PRO A 32 -0.11 19.99 25.56
CA PRO A 32 -0.79 19.99 26.85
C PRO A 32 -1.64 18.74 27.02
N SER A 33 -1.48 18.05 28.14
CA SER A 33 -2.30 16.90 28.51
C SER A 33 -2.70 17.03 29.97
N GLN A 34 -4.00 16.84 30.25
CA GLN A 34 -4.54 16.88 31.60
C GLN A 34 -4.00 15.74 32.46
N ASP A 35 -3.70 14.60 31.83
CA ASP A 35 -3.08 13.44 32.44
C ASP A 35 -2.07 12.81 31.45
N PRO A 36 -0.82 13.29 31.46
CA PRO A 36 0.22 12.78 30.56
C PRO A 36 0.51 11.29 30.76
N VAL A 37 0.44 10.79 32.00
CA VAL A 37 0.73 9.39 32.31
C VAL A 37 -0.37 8.49 31.76
N ALA A 38 -1.64 8.81 32.01
CA ALA A 38 -2.75 8.03 31.45
C ALA A 38 -2.83 8.13 29.91
N ALA A 39 -2.38 9.24 29.32
CA ALA A 39 -2.28 9.37 27.86
C ALA A 39 -1.21 8.43 27.28
N LEU A 40 -0.02 8.39 27.90
CA LEU A 40 1.05 7.49 27.48
C LEU A 40 0.69 6.01 27.67
N GLN A 41 0.05 5.66 28.79
CA GLN A 41 -0.44 4.29 29.03
C GLN A 41 -1.46 3.85 27.97
N ARG A 42 -2.40 4.73 27.61
CA ARG A 42 -3.38 4.44 26.55
C ARG A 42 -2.73 4.27 25.18
N LEU A 43 -1.68 5.03 24.88
CA LEU A 43 -0.92 4.88 23.65
C LEU A 43 -0.16 3.55 23.63
N ASP A 44 0.55 3.23 24.72
CA ASP A 44 1.29 1.99 24.89
C ASP A 44 0.35 0.78 24.70
N ASP A 45 -0.79 0.75 25.40
CA ASP A 45 -1.81 -0.28 25.27
C ASP A 45 -2.33 -0.47 23.83
N ARG A 46 -2.42 0.63 23.05
CA ARG A 46 -2.85 0.58 21.64
C ARG A 46 -1.76 0.00 20.74
N ILE A 47 -0.50 0.38 20.96
CA ILE A 47 0.65 -0.15 20.23
C ILE A 47 0.77 -1.66 20.51
N ASP A 48 0.73 -2.05 21.78
CA ASP A 48 0.80 -3.43 22.23
C ASP A 48 -0.33 -4.29 21.64
N ARG A 49 -1.55 -3.75 21.66
CA ARG A 49 -2.71 -4.42 21.04
C ARG A 49 -2.53 -4.56 19.53
N ASN A 50 -2.05 -3.53 18.84
CA ASN A 50 -1.83 -3.58 17.41
C ASN A 50 -0.80 -4.65 17.04
N ASP A 51 0.35 -4.66 17.72
CA ASP A 51 1.43 -5.62 17.49
C ASP A 51 0.96 -7.06 17.71
N ARG A 52 0.14 -7.31 18.74
CA ARG A 52 -0.46 -8.64 19.00
C ARG A 52 -1.49 -9.07 17.96
N LEU A 53 -2.28 -8.13 17.41
CA LEU A 53 -3.38 -8.44 16.49
C LEU A 53 -2.97 -8.50 15.02
N ARG A 54 -1.90 -7.81 14.63
CA ARG A 54 -1.47 -7.67 13.23
C ARG A 54 -1.29 -9.00 12.51
N LEU A 55 -0.49 -9.90 13.08
CA LEU A 55 -0.21 -11.20 12.46
C LEU A 55 -1.46 -12.09 12.37
N PRO A 56 -2.22 -12.34 13.47
CA PRO A 56 -3.46 -13.11 13.41
C PRO A 56 -4.48 -12.57 12.39
N LEU A 57 -4.66 -11.25 12.34
CA LEU A 57 -5.62 -10.64 11.41
C LEU A 57 -5.14 -10.69 9.97
N THR A 58 -3.84 -10.58 9.72
CA THR A 58 -3.26 -10.78 8.39
C THR A 58 -3.48 -12.22 7.91
N ILE A 59 -3.23 -13.22 8.77
CA ILE A 59 -3.48 -14.64 8.44
C ILE A 59 -4.95 -14.87 8.16
N LEU A 60 -5.85 -14.35 9.01
CA LEU A 60 -7.29 -14.46 8.83
C LEU A 60 -7.74 -13.84 7.49
N LEU A 61 -7.25 -12.64 7.17
CA LEU A 61 -7.55 -11.95 5.91
C LEU A 61 -7.09 -12.78 4.70
N VAL A 62 -5.84 -13.25 4.71
CA VAL A 62 -5.29 -14.07 3.63
C VAL A 62 -6.11 -15.36 3.47
N ALA A 63 -6.37 -16.08 4.56
CA ALA A 63 -7.18 -17.29 4.53
C ALA A 63 -8.59 -17.05 3.99
N LEU A 64 -9.25 -15.97 4.42
CA LEU A 64 -10.58 -15.59 3.96
C LEU A 64 -10.59 -15.25 2.47
N VAL A 65 -9.63 -14.46 1.99
CA VAL A 65 -9.51 -14.09 0.57
C VAL A 65 -9.26 -15.33 -0.28
N LEU A 66 -8.35 -16.22 0.14
CA LEU A 66 -8.08 -17.48 -0.56
C LEU A 66 -9.33 -18.38 -0.61
N ALA A 67 -10.01 -18.56 0.51
CA ALA A 67 -11.24 -19.36 0.60
C ALA A 67 -12.35 -18.78 -0.29
N LEU A 68 -12.57 -17.46 -0.25
CA LEU A 68 -13.57 -16.79 -1.08
C LEU A 68 -13.21 -16.84 -2.56
N ALA A 69 -11.93 -16.72 -2.93
CA ALA A 69 -11.50 -16.86 -4.32
C ALA A 69 -11.85 -18.24 -4.91
N ILE A 70 -11.87 -19.28 -4.06
CA ILE A 70 -12.20 -20.65 -4.45
C ILE A 70 -13.72 -20.88 -4.43
N VAL A 71 -14.40 -20.53 -3.34
CA VAL A 71 -15.80 -20.90 -3.09
C VAL A 71 -16.78 -19.89 -3.69
N ARG A 72 -16.49 -18.59 -3.62
CA ARG A 72 -17.37 -17.50 -4.08
C ARG A 72 -16.56 -16.42 -4.81
N PRO A 73 -15.95 -16.73 -5.98
CA PRO A 73 -15.06 -15.80 -6.68
C PRO A 73 -15.72 -14.48 -7.09
N ARG A 74 -17.06 -14.43 -7.18
CA ARG A 74 -17.82 -13.19 -7.43
C ARG A 74 -17.72 -12.17 -6.29
N LEU A 75 -17.49 -12.63 -5.06
CA LEU A 75 -17.53 -11.80 -3.86
C LEU A 75 -16.12 -11.40 -3.37
N VAL A 76 -15.06 -12.08 -3.82
CA VAL A 76 -13.71 -11.94 -3.24
C VAL A 76 -13.17 -10.50 -3.28
N LEU A 77 -13.36 -9.78 -4.39
CA LEU A 77 -12.88 -8.39 -4.51
C LEU A 77 -13.67 -7.44 -3.61
N ARG A 78 -14.98 -7.66 -3.45
CA ARG A 78 -15.80 -6.87 -2.51
C ARG A 78 -15.45 -7.19 -1.06
N ALA A 79 -15.20 -8.46 -0.74
CA ALA A 79 -14.76 -8.85 0.60
C ALA A 79 -13.41 -8.20 0.96
N LEU A 80 -12.48 -8.10 0.00
CA LEU A 80 -11.22 -7.36 0.19
C LEU A 80 -11.47 -5.87 0.50
N LEU A 81 -12.38 -5.22 -0.23
CA LEU A 81 -12.76 -3.81 0.04
C LEU A 81 -13.40 -3.64 1.42
N VAL A 82 -14.25 -4.58 1.85
CA VAL A 82 -14.85 -4.57 3.19
C VAL A 82 -13.81 -4.78 4.27
N ALA A 83 -12.83 -5.66 4.06
CA ALA A 83 -11.72 -5.85 5.00
C ALA A 83 -10.86 -4.59 5.14
N LEU A 84 -10.58 -3.90 4.02
CA LEU A 84 -9.93 -2.59 4.00
C LEU A 84 -10.75 -1.54 4.76
N ALA A 85 -12.08 -1.51 4.59
CA ALA A 85 -12.94 -0.63 5.36
C ALA A 85 -12.88 -0.95 6.87
N ALA A 86 -12.93 -2.23 7.24
CA ALA A 86 -12.86 -2.68 8.64
C ALA A 86 -11.51 -2.34 9.30
N ASN A 87 -10.43 -2.25 8.54
CA ASN A 87 -9.12 -1.81 9.05
C ASN A 87 -9.17 -0.37 9.62
N LEU A 88 -10.09 0.48 9.14
CA LEU A 88 -10.25 1.86 9.61
C LEU A 88 -11.06 1.97 10.92
N TRP A 89 -11.10 0.92 11.73
CA TRP A 89 -11.91 0.81 12.95
C TRP A 89 -11.71 1.94 13.99
N LEU A 90 -10.55 2.61 14.00
CA LEU A 90 -10.28 3.76 14.87
C LEU A 90 -11.03 5.03 14.42
N ALA A 91 -11.45 5.09 13.16
CA ALA A 91 -12.30 6.13 12.61
C ALA A 91 -13.61 5.50 12.10
N PRO A 92 -14.56 5.17 12.99
CA PRO A 92 -15.74 4.37 12.65
C PRO A 92 -16.58 5.00 11.53
N TRP A 93 -16.63 6.32 11.44
CA TRP A 93 -17.34 7.01 10.36
C TRP A 93 -16.66 6.84 8.99
N LEU A 94 -15.32 6.84 8.93
CA LEU A 94 -14.57 6.52 7.71
C LEU A 94 -14.73 5.04 7.35
N ALA A 95 -14.68 4.14 8.34
CA ALA A 95 -14.92 2.71 8.14
C ALA A 95 -16.32 2.45 7.57
N LEU A 96 -17.35 3.11 8.11
CA LEU A 96 -18.73 3.02 7.60
C LEU A 96 -18.85 3.58 6.18
N LEU A 97 -18.19 4.71 5.89
CA LEU A 97 -18.19 5.31 4.56
C LEU A 97 -17.52 4.38 3.53
N ALA A 98 -16.35 3.84 3.84
CA ALA A 98 -15.65 2.87 2.98
C ALA A 98 -16.46 1.57 2.82
N GLY A 99 -17.07 1.07 3.89
CA GLY A 99 -17.91 -0.13 3.88
C GLY A 99 -19.16 0.06 3.02
N ALA A 100 -19.85 1.20 3.17
CA ALA A 100 -20.98 1.56 2.34
C ALA A 100 -20.58 1.68 0.87
N ALA A 101 -19.45 2.32 0.55
CA ALA A 101 -18.91 2.39 -0.80
C ALA A 101 -18.62 1.00 -1.37
N ALA A 102 -17.97 0.12 -0.58
CA ALA A 102 -17.63 -1.25 -0.95
C ALA A 102 -18.87 -2.10 -1.30
N LEU A 103 -19.98 -1.89 -0.59
CA LEU A 103 -21.21 -2.68 -0.71
C LEU A 103 -22.20 -2.10 -1.72
N ALA A 104 -22.34 -0.78 -1.79
CA ALA A 104 -23.38 -0.13 -2.58
C ALA A 104 -22.92 0.21 -4.01
N LEU A 105 -21.65 0.58 -4.20
CA LEU A 105 -21.18 1.10 -5.49
C LEU A 105 -20.78 -0.01 -6.47
N PRO A 106 -20.85 0.25 -7.79
CA PRO A 106 -20.19 -0.57 -8.80
C PRO A 106 -18.70 -0.77 -8.47
N LEU A 107 -18.13 -1.94 -8.75
CA LEU A 107 -16.80 -2.34 -8.26
C LEU A 107 -15.70 -1.30 -8.55
N GLY A 108 -15.70 -0.68 -9.73
CA GLY A 108 -14.72 0.37 -10.06
C GLY A 108 -14.83 1.61 -9.16
N LEU A 109 -16.06 2.08 -8.93
CA LEU A 109 -16.34 3.21 -8.02
C LEU A 109 -16.13 2.83 -6.55
N ALA A 110 -16.45 1.59 -6.17
CA ALA A 110 -16.19 1.06 -4.84
C ALA A 110 -14.68 1.07 -4.53
N SER A 111 -13.85 0.61 -5.47
CA SER A 111 -12.39 0.67 -5.33
C SER A 111 -11.87 2.11 -5.23
N ALA A 112 -12.36 3.02 -6.07
CA ALA A 112 -12.00 4.44 -6.00
C ALA A 112 -12.43 5.08 -4.68
N GLY A 113 -13.64 4.77 -4.20
CA GLY A 113 -14.18 5.26 -2.93
C GLY A 113 -13.37 4.81 -1.73
N VAL A 114 -12.99 3.52 -1.66
CA VAL A 114 -12.12 3.01 -0.59
C VAL A 114 -10.76 3.70 -0.60
N LEU A 115 -10.13 3.87 -1.77
CA LEU A 115 -8.86 4.62 -1.89
C LEU A 115 -9.00 6.07 -1.43
N ALA A 116 -10.10 6.74 -1.78
CA ALA A 116 -10.35 8.12 -1.38
C ALA A 116 -10.54 8.24 0.14
N VAL A 117 -11.22 7.28 0.76
CA VAL A 117 -11.36 7.21 2.22
C VAL A 117 -10.01 6.97 2.90
N TYR A 118 -9.15 6.11 2.36
CA TYR A 118 -7.79 5.93 2.88
C TYR A 118 -6.96 7.20 2.77
N LEU A 119 -6.99 7.90 1.63
CA LEU A 119 -6.32 9.18 1.48
C LEU A 119 -6.85 10.22 2.47
N ALA A 120 -8.16 10.31 2.64
CA ALA A 120 -8.79 11.19 3.61
C ALA A 120 -8.34 10.85 5.04
N SER A 121 -8.31 9.57 5.41
CA SER A 121 -7.82 9.09 6.70
C SER A 121 -6.38 9.56 6.95
N LEU A 122 -5.46 9.32 6.00
CA LEU A 122 -4.06 9.75 6.09
C LEU A 122 -3.92 11.28 6.25
N GLY A 123 -4.83 12.06 5.65
CA GLY A 123 -4.79 13.51 5.70
C GLY A 123 -5.43 14.14 6.94
N LEU A 124 -6.40 13.46 7.54
CA LEU A 124 -7.15 13.94 8.71
C LEU A 124 -6.47 13.54 10.02
N ASP A 125 -6.05 12.28 10.12
CA ASP A 125 -5.45 11.74 11.34
C ASP A 125 -4.51 10.57 11.00
N ALA A 126 -3.21 10.81 11.13
CA ALA A 126 -2.18 9.81 10.88
C ALA A 126 -2.30 8.61 11.82
N GLU A 127 -2.83 8.80 13.04
CA GLU A 127 -2.94 7.76 14.06
C GLU A 127 -3.93 6.66 13.66
N THR A 128 -5.01 7.03 12.95
CA THR A 128 -6.06 6.11 12.49
C THR A 128 -5.49 4.95 11.68
N ILE A 129 -4.50 5.20 10.82
CA ILE A 129 -3.84 4.14 10.03
C ILE A 129 -2.62 3.59 10.76
N ALA A 130 -1.84 4.45 11.43
CA ALA A 130 -0.64 4.04 12.16
C ALA A 130 -0.91 2.97 13.22
N LEU A 131 -2.05 3.04 13.89
CA LEU A 131 -2.48 2.11 14.93
C LEU A 131 -3.61 1.17 14.46
N SER A 132 -3.85 1.10 13.14
CA SER A 132 -4.77 0.11 12.57
C SER A 132 -4.12 -1.27 12.49
N PRO A 133 -4.91 -2.37 12.51
CA PRO A 133 -4.38 -3.73 12.54
C PRO A 133 -3.49 -4.11 11.36
N LEU A 134 -3.72 -3.50 10.20
CA LEU A 134 -2.92 -3.70 8.98
C LEU A 134 -1.95 -2.54 8.74
N GLY A 135 -1.89 -1.59 9.66
CA GLY A 135 -0.99 -0.44 9.67
C GLY A 135 0.47 -0.80 9.96
N PRO A 136 1.36 0.19 9.94
CA PRO A 136 2.79 -0.01 10.18
C PRO A 136 3.08 -0.53 11.59
N SER A 137 4.17 -1.28 11.73
CA SER A 137 4.74 -1.59 13.04
C SER A 137 5.53 -0.38 13.54
N GLN A 138 5.32 -0.02 14.81
CA GLN A 138 5.94 1.15 15.44
C GLN A 138 7.45 1.00 15.66
N SER A 139 8.01 -0.15 15.27
CA SER A 139 9.44 -0.48 15.29
C SER A 139 10.20 -0.07 14.02
N GLY A 140 9.51 0.17 12.90
CA GLY A 140 10.14 0.48 11.61
C GLY A 140 9.60 1.73 10.93
N ARG A 141 8.30 2.02 11.09
CA ARG A 141 7.65 3.20 10.51
C ARG A 141 6.57 3.69 11.47
N PHE A 142 6.60 4.97 11.86
CA PHE A 142 5.66 5.50 12.85
C PHE A 142 4.27 5.80 12.28
N TYR A 143 4.19 6.25 11.02
CA TYR A 143 2.93 6.59 10.35
C TYR A 143 2.98 6.33 8.83
N GLY A 144 1.82 6.35 8.19
CA GLY A 144 1.67 6.18 6.74
C GLY A 144 1.33 4.75 6.33
N ILE A 145 1.63 4.40 5.08
CA ILE A 145 1.33 3.09 4.50
C ILE A 145 2.57 2.20 4.65
N ASN A 146 2.39 0.99 5.19
CA ASN A 146 3.44 -0.04 5.20
C ASN A 146 3.31 -0.94 3.96
N ASN A 147 4.33 -1.76 3.70
CA ASN A 147 4.37 -2.67 2.55
C ASN A 147 3.15 -3.63 2.49
N LEU A 148 2.61 -4.05 3.66
CA LEU A 148 1.41 -4.89 3.75
C LEU A 148 0.17 -4.19 3.18
N LEU A 149 -0.12 -2.99 3.69
CA LEU A 149 -1.27 -2.19 3.29
C LEU A 149 -1.10 -1.66 1.87
N GLU A 150 0.11 -1.29 1.47
CA GLU A 150 0.44 -0.94 0.07
C GLU A 150 0.04 -2.07 -0.87
N THR A 151 0.44 -3.31 -0.55
CA THR A 151 0.11 -4.51 -1.33
C THR A 151 -1.39 -4.77 -1.36
N LEU A 152 -2.10 -4.57 -0.23
CA LEU A 152 -3.56 -4.68 -0.17
C LEU A 152 -4.27 -3.64 -1.06
N LEU A 153 -3.78 -2.40 -1.07
CA LEU A 153 -4.35 -1.28 -1.83
C LEU A 153 -4.01 -1.35 -3.33
N LEU A 154 -2.97 -2.09 -3.72
CA LEU A 154 -2.60 -2.28 -5.12
C LEU A 154 -3.74 -2.91 -5.95
N ALA A 155 -4.43 -3.91 -5.40
CA ALA A 155 -5.54 -4.57 -6.08
C ALA A 155 -6.71 -3.61 -6.38
N PRO A 156 -7.31 -2.88 -5.41
CA PRO A 156 -8.36 -1.91 -5.71
C PRO A 156 -7.86 -0.74 -6.57
N ALA A 157 -6.60 -0.31 -6.44
CA ALA A 157 -6.01 0.69 -7.33
C ALA A 157 -6.10 0.28 -8.80
N LEU A 158 -5.64 -0.94 -9.11
CA LEU A 158 -5.70 -1.49 -10.47
C LEU A 158 -7.13 -1.75 -10.94
N VAL A 159 -7.98 -2.33 -10.08
CA VAL A 159 -9.38 -2.64 -10.40
C VAL A 159 -10.17 -1.36 -10.69
N GLY A 160 -10.05 -0.33 -9.84
CA GLY A 160 -10.70 0.96 -10.03
C GLY A 160 -10.26 1.63 -11.34
N ALA A 161 -8.95 1.66 -11.60
CA ALA A 161 -8.42 2.23 -12.83
C ALA A 161 -8.89 1.48 -14.10
N ALA A 162 -8.91 0.15 -14.07
CA ALA A 162 -9.32 -0.65 -15.22
C ALA A 162 -10.81 -0.53 -15.53
N LEU A 163 -11.66 -0.50 -14.50
CA LEU A 163 -13.12 -0.53 -14.66
C LEU A 163 -13.72 0.85 -14.98
N LEU A 164 -13.04 1.95 -14.64
CA LEU A 164 -13.55 3.31 -14.87
C LEU A 164 -13.05 3.94 -16.18
N GLY A 165 -12.32 3.20 -17.02
CA GLY A 165 -11.86 3.68 -18.33
C GLY A 165 -11.02 4.96 -18.21
N ARG A 166 -11.45 6.05 -18.87
CA ARG A 166 -10.75 7.35 -18.81
C ARG A 166 -10.74 7.94 -17.40
N ALA A 167 -11.83 7.80 -16.64
CA ALA A 167 -11.88 8.24 -15.25
C ALA A 167 -10.93 7.42 -14.35
N GLY A 168 -10.49 6.24 -14.82
CA GLY A 168 -9.45 5.45 -14.16
C GLY A 168 -8.11 6.16 -14.00
N ILE A 169 -7.82 7.19 -14.81
CA ILE A 169 -6.63 8.05 -14.63
C ILE A 169 -6.68 8.76 -13.28
N LEU A 170 -7.87 9.21 -12.84
CA LEU A 170 -8.05 9.87 -11.55
C LEU A 170 -7.84 8.89 -10.39
N VAL A 171 -8.24 7.63 -10.54
CA VAL A 171 -7.92 6.57 -9.56
C VAL A 171 -6.42 6.31 -9.49
N GLY A 172 -5.76 6.32 -10.64
CA GLY A 172 -4.31 6.26 -10.75
C GLY A 172 -3.62 7.36 -9.95
N ALA A 173 -4.00 8.61 -10.23
CA ALA A 173 -3.48 9.78 -9.52
C ALA A 173 -3.77 9.71 -8.02
N LEU A 174 -4.99 9.33 -7.62
CA LEU A 174 -5.40 9.17 -6.23
C LEU A 174 -4.50 8.16 -5.49
N ALA A 175 -4.25 7.00 -6.08
CA ALA A 175 -3.40 5.97 -5.49
C ALA A 175 -1.94 6.45 -5.36
N LEU A 176 -1.41 7.13 -6.39
CA LEU A 176 -0.06 7.70 -6.35
C LEU A 176 0.09 8.77 -5.27
N VAL A 177 -0.91 9.64 -5.08
CA VAL A 177 -0.91 10.65 -4.02
C VAL A 177 -0.99 9.99 -2.64
N ALA A 178 -1.85 8.99 -2.46
CA ALA A 178 -2.00 8.30 -1.19
C ALA A 178 -0.72 7.58 -0.73
N VAL A 179 0.01 6.96 -1.66
CA VAL A 179 1.25 6.24 -1.36
C VAL A 179 2.47 7.16 -1.35
N GLY A 180 2.52 8.14 -2.24
CA GLY A 180 3.71 8.94 -2.50
C GLY A 180 3.80 10.30 -1.81
N GLY A 181 2.71 10.82 -1.24
CA GLY A 181 2.75 12.14 -0.61
C GLY A 181 3.48 12.11 0.74
N ASN A 182 4.47 12.98 0.96
CA ASN A 182 5.19 13.07 2.24
C ASN A 182 4.25 13.44 3.39
N ARG A 183 3.19 14.20 3.10
CA ARG A 183 2.12 14.48 4.07
C ARG A 183 1.40 13.21 4.53
N PHE A 184 1.46 12.11 3.80
CA PHE A 184 0.79 10.85 4.13
C PHE A 184 1.76 9.74 4.54
N GLY A 185 3.04 10.09 4.76
CA GLY A 185 4.08 9.13 5.11
C GLY A 185 4.61 8.39 3.89
N ALA A 186 5.07 9.17 2.90
CA ALA A 186 5.51 8.72 1.58
C ALA A 186 6.27 7.39 1.60
N ASP A 187 5.93 6.55 0.64
CA ASP A 187 6.68 5.35 0.28
C ASP A 187 7.20 5.46 -1.14
N GLY A 188 8.50 5.75 -1.27
CA GLY A 188 9.17 5.79 -2.56
C GLY A 188 9.16 4.44 -3.27
N GLY A 189 9.27 3.33 -2.53
CA GLY A 189 9.15 1.98 -3.09
C GLY A 189 7.75 1.75 -3.64
N GLY A 190 6.73 2.11 -2.86
CA GLY A 190 5.34 1.97 -3.27
C GLY A 190 4.94 2.83 -4.48
N LEU A 191 5.53 4.02 -4.65
CA LEU A 191 5.36 4.81 -5.86
C LEU A 191 5.87 4.07 -7.12
N VAL A 192 7.05 3.44 -7.03
CA VAL A 192 7.63 2.67 -8.14
C VAL A 192 6.76 1.44 -8.45
N VAL A 193 6.28 0.74 -7.41
CA VAL A 193 5.36 -0.40 -7.55
C VAL A 193 4.09 0.00 -8.29
N LEU A 194 3.41 1.06 -7.86
CA LEU A 194 2.20 1.56 -8.50
C LEU A 194 2.45 2.01 -9.94
N ALA A 195 3.54 2.72 -10.20
CA ALA A 195 3.86 3.20 -11.53
C ALA A 195 4.09 2.04 -12.51
N VAL A 196 4.83 1.01 -12.11
CA VAL A 196 5.05 -0.19 -12.94
C VAL A 196 3.74 -0.97 -13.14
N ALA A 197 2.94 -1.15 -12.09
CA ALA A 197 1.66 -1.84 -12.20
C ALA A 197 0.69 -1.11 -13.15
N TYR A 198 0.56 0.21 -13.04
CA TYR A 198 -0.27 1.01 -13.94
C TYR A 198 0.24 1.03 -15.38
N LEU A 199 1.56 1.07 -15.58
CA LEU A 199 2.16 0.91 -16.90
C LEU A 199 1.70 -0.40 -17.54
N VAL A 200 1.96 -1.52 -16.86
CA VAL A 200 1.61 -2.85 -17.40
C VAL A 200 0.11 -2.92 -17.65
N LEU A 201 -0.71 -2.35 -16.77
CA LEU A 201 -2.15 -2.27 -16.97
C LEU A 201 -2.51 -1.52 -18.26
N VAL A 202 -1.95 -0.33 -18.49
CA VAL A 202 -2.21 0.47 -19.69
C VAL A 202 -1.76 -0.25 -20.96
N LEU A 203 -0.56 -0.85 -20.98
CA LEU A 203 -0.09 -1.61 -22.15
C LEU A 203 -1.02 -2.77 -22.48
N ARG A 204 -1.46 -3.49 -21.45
CA ARG A 204 -2.30 -4.67 -21.63
C ARG A 204 -3.73 -4.31 -22.00
N LEU A 205 -4.30 -3.25 -21.43
CA LEU A 205 -5.63 -2.74 -21.82
C LEU A 205 -5.63 -2.20 -23.25
N ARG A 206 -4.55 -1.51 -23.67
CA ARG A 206 -4.41 -0.97 -25.02
C ARG A 206 -3.83 -1.96 -26.04
N ARG A 207 -3.51 -3.19 -25.61
CA ARG A 207 -2.88 -4.23 -26.43
C ARG A 207 -1.59 -3.75 -27.15
N ILE A 208 -0.85 -2.84 -26.50
CA ILE A 208 0.41 -2.32 -27.02
C ILE A 208 1.48 -3.41 -26.86
N ARG A 209 2.20 -3.71 -27.94
CA ARG A 209 3.33 -4.63 -27.86
C ARG A 209 4.48 -3.96 -27.10
N PRO A 210 5.07 -4.62 -26.09
CA PRO A 210 6.21 -4.07 -25.38
C PRO A 210 7.40 -4.02 -26.35
N THR A 211 7.68 -2.84 -26.88
CA THR A 211 8.94 -2.55 -27.56
C THR A 211 9.91 -1.96 -26.54
N PRO A 212 11.23 -2.12 -26.71
CA PRO A 212 12.21 -1.51 -25.80
C PRO A 212 12.02 0.00 -25.66
N TRP A 213 11.56 0.68 -26.71
CA TRP A 213 11.22 2.10 -26.68
C TRP A 213 10.00 2.44 -25.84
N VAL A 214 8.94 1.63 -25.89
CA VAL A 214 7.76 1.83 -25.04
C VAL A 214 8.09 1.57 -23.58
N LEU A 215 8.90 0.55 -23.30
CA LEU A 215 9.39 0.25 -21.96
C LEU A 215 10.28 1.38 -21.42
N ALA A 216 11.22 1.89 -22.24
CA ALA A 216 12.07 3.01 -21.88
C ALA A 216 11.27 4.31 -21.66
N ALA A 217 10.35 4.64 -22.58
CA ALA A 217 9.51 5.83 -22.46
C ALA A 217 8.66 5.80 -21.19
N VAL A 218 8.20 4.62 -20.76
CA VAL A 218 7.43 4.55 -19.51
C VAL A 218 8.32 4.45 -18.29
N ALA A 219 9.48 3.78 -18.34
CA ALA A 219 10.45 3.89 -17.24
C ALA A 219 10.78 5.37 -16.98
N VAL A 220 11.05 6.13 -18.04
CA VAL A 220 11.24 7.58 -17.97
C VAL A 220 9.98 8.31 -17.49
N GLY A 221 8.80 7.95 -17.97
CA GLY A 221 7.53 8.55 -17.54
C GLY A 221 7.19 8.29 -16.06
N ALA A 222 7.49 7.09 -15.56
CA ALA A 222 7.33 6.70 -14.16
C ALA A 222 8.33 7.45 -13.27
N ILE A 223 9.59 7.54 -13.70
CA ILE A 223 10.62 8.35 -13.04
C ILE A 223 10.19 9.82 -13.03
N ALA A 224 9.72 10.36 -14.16
CA ALA A 224 9.27 11.75 -14.25
C ALA A 224 8.03 12.02 -13.38
N LEU A 225 7.08 11.08 -13.28
CA LEU A 225 5.94 11.17 -12.36
C LEU A 225 6.37 11.13 -10.91
N ALA A 226 7.28 10.23 -10.54
CA ALA A 226 7.84 10.15 -9.20
C ALA A 226 8.59 11.45 -8.86
N LEU A 227 9.49 11.91 -9.75
CA LEU A 227 10.22 13.17 -9.60
C LEU A 227 9.29 14.38 -9.56
N GLY A 228 8.22 14.38 -10.36
CA GLY A 228 7.21 15.43 -10.36
C GLY A 228 6.40 15.48 -9.07
N ALA A 229 6.01 14.32 -8.54
CA ALA A 229 5.38 14.22 -7.23
C ALA A 229 6.34 14.71 -6.13
N LEU A 230 7.61 14.29 -6.17
CA LEU A 230 8.66 14.76 -5.25
C LEU A 230 8.91 16.26 -5.36
N ALA A 231 8.91 16.83 -6.57
CA ALA A 231 9.12 18.25 -6.80
C ALA A 231 7.93 19.10 -6.32
N LEU A 232 6.70 18.61 -6.55
CA LEU A 232 5.49 19.21 -6.00
C LEU A 232 5.55 19.22 -4.47
N ASP A 233 6.03 18.13 -3.87
CA ASP A 233 6.14 17.96 -2.43
C ASP A 233 7.22 18.86 -1.81
N ALA A 234 8.40 18.92 -2.44
CA ALA A 234 9.48 19.83 -2.06
C ALA A 234 9.05 21.31 -2.17
N ALA A 235 8.27 21.66 -3.19
CA ALA A 235 7.67 22.99 -3.32
C ALA A 235 6.61 23.28 -2.23
N THR A 236 6.02 22.25 -1.63
CA THR A 236 5.10 22.38 -0.48
C THR A 236 5.76 22.17 0.89
N GLY A 237 7.09 22.05 0.95
CA GLY A 237 7.86 22.01 2.20
C GLY A 237 8.15 20.63 2.78
N GLY A 238 8.02 19.54 2.01
CA GLY A 238 8.38 18.20 2.46
C GLY A 238 9.85 17.84 2.21
N GLU A 239 10.63 17.54 3.26
CA GLU A 239 11.94 16.90 3.11
C GLU A 239 11.79 15.39 2.93
N SER A 240 12.08 14.85 1.72
CA SER A 240 12.07 13.40 1.50
C SER A 240 13.49 12.82 1.49
N HIS A 241 13.65 11.64 2.11
CA HIS A 241 14.90 10.85 2.06
C HIS A 241 15.25 10.40 0.63
N VAL A 242 14.27 10.33 -0.27
CA VAL A 242 14.43 9.89 -1.67
C VAL A 242 15.14 10.96 -2.50
N THR A 243 14.92 12.26 -2.22
CA THR A 243 15.63 13.36 -2.88
C THR A 243 17.14 13.34 -2.63
N ARG A 244 17.58 12.86 -1.45
CA ARG A 244 19.01 12.66 -1.14
C ARG A 244 19.58 11.46 -1.88
N ALA A 245 18.91 10.32 -1.86
CA ALA A 245 19.37 9.09 -2.52
C ALA A 245 19.51 9.23 -4.06
N VAL A 246 18.63 10.00 -4.72
CA VAL A 246 18.75 10.30 -6.15
C VAL A 246 19.91 11.27 -6.43
N GLY A 247 20.23 12.16 -5.47
CA GLY A 247 21.38 13.07 -5.55
C GLY A 247 22.74 12.36 -5.42
N ASP A 248 22.79 11.23 -4.70
CA ASP A 248 24.02 10.48 -4.42
C ASP A 248 24.47 9.54 -5.56
N GLY A 249 23.64 9.38 -6.60
CA GLY A 249 23.99 8.69 -7.86
C GLY A 249 23.61 7.20 -7.95
N PRO A 250 23.77 6.58 -9.13
CA PRO A 250 23.26 5.23 -9.43
C PRO A 250 23.93 4.11 -8.62
N VAL A 251 25.15 4.32 -8.16
CA VAL A 251 25.88 3.35 -7.31
C VAL A 251 25.26 3.29 -5.90
N ALA A 252 24.87 4.44 -5.35
CA ALA A 252 24.19 4.49 -4.05
C ALA A 252 22.82 3.80 -4.10
N LEU A 253 22.07 3.99 -5.20
CA LEU A 253 20.80 3.28 -5.43
C LEU A 253 20.99 1.76 -5.52
N ALA A 254 22.04 1.30 -6.21
CA ALA A 254 22.34 -0.12 -6.29
C ALA A 254 22.71 -0.71 -4.91
N SER A 255 23.47 0.03 -4.10
CA SER A 255 23.80 -0.37 -2.72
C SER A 255 22.55 -0.50 -1.86
N ASP A 256 21.65 0.49 -1.88
CA ASP A 256 20.40 0.45 -1.10
C ASP A 256 19.51 -0.75 -1.48
N LEU A 257 19.45 -1.09 -2.78
CA LEU A 257 18.74 -2.29 -3.23
C LEU A 257 19.37 -3.59 -2.72
N VAL A 258 20.70 -3.67 -2.69
CA VAL A 258 21.41 -4.84 -2.14
C VAL A 258 21.15 -4.96 -0.65
N ASP A 259 21.22 -3.86 0.10
CA ASP A 259 20.98 -3.83 1.54
C ASP A 259 19.53 -4.26 1.87
N ARG A 260 18.55 -3.78 1.08
CA ARG A 260 17.14 -4.20 1.22
C ARG A 260 16.93 -5.67 0.91
N LEU A 261 17.61 -6.21 -0.10
CA LEU A 261 17.55 -7.63 -0.45
C LEU A 261 18.16 -8.49 0.65
N GLU A 262 19.32 -8.10 1.17
CA GLU A 262 19.96 -8.78 2.29
C GLU A 262 19.06 -8.78 3.54
N LEU A 263 18.47 -7.63 3.87
CA LEU A 263 17.54 -7.49 4.99
C LEU A 263 16.30 -8.39 4.80
N SER A 264 15.77 -8.44 3.58
CA SER A 264 14.62 -9.29 3.21
C SER A 264 14.93 -10.77 3.41
N VAL A 265 16.12 -11.22 2.99
CA VAL A 265 16.59 -12.60 3.20
C VAL A 265 16.77 -12.89 4.69
N ARG A 266 17.46 -12.00 5.43
CA ARG A 266 17.68 -12.16 6.87
C ARG A 266 16.36 -12.27 7.64
N ARG A 267 15.39 -11.39 7.37
CA ARG A 267 14.06 -11.40 8.01
C ARG A 267 13.27 -12.67 7.68
N THR A 268 13.34 -13.14 6.44
CA THR A 268 12.67 -14.38 6.02
C THR A 268 13.25 -15.60 6.73
N ALA A 269 14.59 -15.70 6.77
CA ALA A 269 15.31 -16.80 7.39
C ALA A 269 15.26 -16.77 8.93
N ALA A 270 14.92 -15.63 9.54
CA ALA A 270 14.87 -15.47 10.99
C ALA A 270 13.82 -16.36 11.68
N THR A 271 12.75 -16.75 10.98
CA THR A 271 11.72 -17.64 11.55
C THR A 271 11.25 -18.69 10.53
N PRO A 272 11.00 -19.94 10.98
CA PRO A 272 10.43 -20.98 10.11
C PRO A 272 9.07 -20.59 9.54
N GLY A 273 8.26 -19.85 10.31
CA GLY A 273 6.95 -19.36 9.87
C GLY A 273 7.04 -18.40 8.70
N ALA A 274 7.91 -17.37 8.78
CA ALA A 274 8.10 -16.43 7.67
C ALA A 274 8.65 -17.13 6.43
N THR A 275 9.61 -18.05 6.59
CA THR A 275 10.13 -18.86 5.48
C THR A 275 9.03 -19.68 4.80
N ALA A 276 8.19 -20.38 5.58
CA ALA A 276 7.09 -21.18 5.04
C ALA A 276 6.07 -20.32 4.27
N ILE A 277 5.71 -19.15 4.80
CA ILE A 277 4.80 -18.19 4.15
C ILE A 277 5.38 -17.72 2.81
N VAL A 278 6.65 -17.30 2.80
CA VAL A 278 7.33 -16.82 1.59
C VAL A 278 7.40 -17.92 0.52
N LEU A 279 7.84 -19.13 0.88
CA LEU A 279 7.94 -20.24 -0.08
C LEU A 279 6.58 -20.67 -0.62
N ALA A 280 5.57 -20.81 0.26
CA ALA A 280 4.22 -21.20 -0.15
C ALA A 280 3.58 -20.14 -1.06
N GLY A 281 3.72 -18.86 -0.70
CA GLY A 281 3.18 -17.77 -1.50
C GLY A 281 3.90 -17.57 -2.84
N LEU A 282 5.23 -17.73 -2.89
CA LEU A 282 5.97 -17.74 -4.17
C LEU A 282 5.55 -18.92 -5.05
N GLY A 283 5.39 -20.11 -4.47
CA GLY A 283 4.88 -21.28 -5.17
C GLY A 283 3.47 -21.03 -5.75
N LEU A 284 2.58 -20.42 -4.96
CA LEU A 284 1.24 -20.03 -5.41
C LEU A 284 1.30 -18.97 -6.52
N LEU A 285 2.11 -17.92 -6.38
CA LEU A 285 2.28 -16.89 -7.40
C LEU A 285 2.84 -17.47 -8.71
N ALA A 286 3.85 -18.34 -8.64
CA ALA A 286 4.42 -19.02 -9.79
C ALA A 286 3.37 -19.91 -10.47
N TRP A 287 2.58 -20.66 -9.70
CA TRP A 287 1.47 -21.46 -10.22
C TRP A 287 0.41 -20.59 -10.91
N ILE A 288 0.01 -19.46 -10.29
CA ILE A 288 -0.93 -18.50 -10.88
C ILE A 288 -0.37 -17.96 -12.20
N ALA A 289 0.89 -17.50 -12.22
CA ALA A 289 1.54 -16.94 -13.39
C ALA A 289 1.68 -17.95 -14.55
N ALA A 290 1.86 -19.24 -14.23
CA ALA A 290 2.01 -20.31 -15.21
C ALA A 290 0.67 -20.85 -15.74
N ARG A 291 -0.37 -20.89 -14.91
CA ARG A 291 -1.63 -21.59 -15.22
C ARG A 291 -2.82 -20.69 -15.47
N SER A 292 -2.80 -19.46 -14.98
CA SER A 292 -3.96 -18.56 -15.11
C SER A 292 -4.01 -17.92 -16.50
N PRO A 293 -5.22 -17.67 -17.05
CA PRO A 293 -5.35 -16.87 -18.26
C PRO A 293 -4.69 -15.50 -18.09
N ARG A 294 -3.91 -15.09 -19.10
CA ARG A 294 -3.19 -13.81 -19.13
C ARG A 294 -4.18 -12.64 -19.22
N ARG A 295 -4.54 -12.07 -18.07
CA ARG A 295 -5.51 -10.97 -17.92
C ARG A 295 -4.77 -9.67 -17.58
N PRO A 296 -5.18 -8.50 -18.13
CA PRO A 296 -4.50 -7.23 -17.90
C PRO A 296 -4.29 -6.89 -16.41
N LEU A 297 -5.33 -7.05 -15.59
CA LEU A 297 -5.27 -6.79 -14.15
C LEU A 297 -4.29 -7.73 -13.42
N LEU A 298 -4.30 -9.02 -13.78
CA LEU A 298 -3.43 -10.00 -13.14
C LEU A 298 -1.97 -9.76 -13.50
N ASP A 299 -1.67 -9.53 -14.79
CA ASP A 299 -0.31 -9.25 -15.23
C ASP A 299 0.23 -7.94 -14.65
N ALA A 300 -0.63 -6.92 -14.50
CA ALA A 300 -0.29 -5.66 -13.83
C ALA A 300 0.02 -5.87 -12.34
N LEU A 301 -0.81 -6.64 -11.63
CA LEU A 301 -0.55 -6.97 -10.23
C LEU A 301 0.75 -7.76 -10.07
N LEU A 302 0.97 -8.80 -10.87
CA LEU A 302 2.18 -9.62 -10.79
C LEU A 302 3.45 -8.80 -11.08
N ALA A 303 3.40 -7.85 -12.02
CA ALA A 303 4.52 -6.94 -12.26
C ALA A 303 4.77 -6.01 -11.06
N GLY A 304 3.70 -5.44 -10.48
CA GLY A 304 3.81 -4.65 -9.25
C GLY A 304 4.41 -5.44 -8.09
N LEU A 305 3.94 -6.67 -7.86
CA LEU A 305 4.48 -7.56 -6.83
C LEU A 305 5.95 -7.91 -7.06
N ALA A 306 6.34 -8.19 -8.30
CA ALA A 306 7.73 -8.46 -8.64
C ALA A 306 8.64 -7.27 -8.30
N VAL A 307 8.20 -6.05 -8.59
CA VAL A 307 8.92 -4.81 -8.22
C VAL A 307 8.90 -4.62 -6.71
N SER A 308 7.77 -4.87 -6.05
CA SER A 308 7.63 -4.73 -4.59
C SER A 308 8.64 -5.62 -3.87
N LEU A 309 8.89 -6.85 -4.34
CA LEU A 309 9.93 -7.72 -3.76
C LEU A 309 11.36 -7.23 -3.93
N LEU A 310 11.61 -6.28 -4.84
CA LEU A 310 12.93 -5.67 -5.04
C LEU A 310 13.10 -4.41 -4.20
N VAL A 311 12.03 -3.63 -4.00
CA VAL A 311 12.10 -2.32 -3.34
C VAL A 311 11.65 -2.34 -1.88
N ASN A 312 10.83 -3.32 -1.48
CA ASN A 312 10.30 -3.43 -0.13
C ASN A 312 11.08 -4.49 0.68
N ASP A 313 11.12 -4.29 1.99
CA ASP A 313 11.98 -5.00 2.93
C ASP A 313 11.23 -6.03 3.82
N THR A 314 9.94 -6.24 3.57
CA THR A 314 9.08 -7.21 4.28
C THR A 314 8.46 -8.22 3.30
N PRO A 315 9.25 -9.14 2.74
CA PRO A 315 8.78 -10.05 1.69
C PRO A 315 7.62 -10.95 2.13
N ALA A 316 7.57 -11.36 3.40
CA ALA A 316 6.48 -12.19 3.91
C ALA A 316 5.11 -11.48 3.82
N ASP A 317 5.04 -10.19 4.17
CA ASP A 317 3.82 -9.40 4.10
C ASP A 317 3.36 -9.21 2.64
N VAL A 318 4.31 -8.84 1.77
CA VAL A 318 4.07 -8.64 0.33
C VAL A 318 3.60 -9.93 -0.33
N ILE A 319 4.27 -11.06 -0.06
CA ILE A 319 3.97 -12.34 -0.69
C ILE A 319 2.64 -12.91 -0.19
N ALA A 320 2.39 -12.88 1.13
CA ALA A 320 1.19 -13.48 1.71
C ALA A 320 -0.08 -12.83 1.15
N VAL A 321 -0.15 -11.50 1.19
CA VAL A 321 -1.30 -10.76 0.67
C VAL A 321 -1.28 -10.72 -0.84
N GLY A 322 -0.12 -10.51 -1.47
CA GLY A 322 0.02 -10.44 -2.92
C GLY A 322 -0.46 -11.72 -3.62
N ALA A 323 -0.15 -12.90 -3.06
CA ALA A 323 -0.63 -14.17 -3.56
C ALA A 323 -2.15 -14.32 -3.43
N ALA A 324 -2.73 -13.87 -2.31
CA ALA A 324 -4.18 -13.87 -2.11
C ALA A 324 -4.89 -12.92 -3.09
N ALA A 325 -4.37 -11.70 -3.28
CA ALA A 325 -4.87 -10.73 -4.25
C ALA A 325 -4.74 -11.24 -5.70
N ALA A 326 -3.63 -11.90 -6.04
CA ALA A 326 -3.43 -12.50 -7.35
C ALA A 326 -4.43 -13.62 -7.62
N LEU A 327 -4.69 -14.49 -6.64
CA LEU A 327 -5.71 -15.53 -6.78
C LEU A 327 -7.11 -14.92 -6.92
N ALA A 328 -7.41 -13.88 -6.13
CA ALA A 328 -8.67 -13.14 -6.21
C ALA A 328 -8.90 -12.58 -7.62
N LEU A 329 -7.91 -11.92 -8.23
CA LEU A 329 -8.01 -11.41 -9.62
C LEU A 329 -8.06 -12.52 -10.67
N ALA A 330 -7.31 -13.61 -10.47
CA ALA A 330 -7.31 -14.75 -11.38
C ALA A 330 -8.68 -15.43 -11.43
N ARG A 331 -9.40 -15.48 -10.29
CA ARG A 331 -10.69 -16.15 -10.14
C ARG A 331 -11.89 -15.24 -10.33
N ALA A 332 -11.75 -13.93 -10.08
CA ALA A 332 -12.86 -12.99 -10.22
C ALA A 332 -13.45 -13.01 -11.64
N PRO A 333 -14.79 -12.95 -11.77
CA PRO A 333 -15.44 -12.77 -13.06
C PRO A 333 -15.04 -11.42 -13.64
N GLN A 334 -14.64 -11.41 -14.90
CA GLN A 334 -14.32 -10.16 -15.59
C GLN A 334 -15.63 -9.54 -16.10
N THR A 335 -15.97 -8.34 -15.64
CA THR A 335 -17.04 -7.53 -16.24
C THR A 335 -16.52 -6.60 -17.34
N VAL A 336 -15.28 -6.79 -17.79
CA VAL A 336 -14.66 -5.97 -18.83
C VAL A 336 -14.93 -6.57 -20.21
N THR A 337 -16.17 -6.48 -20.68
CA THR A 337 -16.51 -6.77 -22.08
C THR A 337 -17.65 -5.88 -22.57
N THR A 338 -17.30 -5.07 -23.59
CA THR A 338 -18.09 -4.75 -24.80
C THR A 338 -19.29 -3.82 -24.70
N GLU A 339 -19.04 -2.50 -24.67
CA GLU A 339 -20.02 -1.48 -25.14
C GLU A 339 -19.64 -0.85 -26.50
N SER A 340 -18.58 -1.30 -27.17
CA SER A 340 -18.11 -0.66 -28.41
C SER A 340 -18.67 -1.25 -29.73
N SER A 341 -19.60 -2.20 -29.70
CA SER A 341 -20.11 -2.85 -30.92
C SER A 341 -21.63 -2.74 -31.14
N ALA A 342 -22.34 -1.93 -30.36
CA ALA A 342 -23.79 -1.74 -30.49
C ALA A 342 -24.19 -0.47 -31.27
N GLY A 343 -23.28 0.14 -32.03
CA GLY A 343 -23.49 1.43 -32.70
C GLY A 343 -22.88 1.52 -34.09
N SER A 344 -23.13 0.54 -34.96
CA SER A 344 -23.01 0.68 -36.42
C SER A 344 -23.70 -0.50 -37.10
N GLY A 345 -25.03 -0.48 -37.07
CA GLY A 345 -25.92 -1.23 -37.94
C GLY A 345 -26.89 -0.26 -38.56
#